data_AF-A0A0F9R5Z6-F1
#
_entry.id   AF-A0A0F9R5Z6-F1
#
_cell.length_a   1.000
_cell.length_b   1.000
_cell.length_c   1.000
_cell.angle_alpha   90.00
_cell.angle_beta   90.00
_cell.angle_gamma   90.00
#
_symmetry.space_group_name_H-M   'P 1'
#
loop_
_entity.id
_entity.type
_entity.pdbx_description
1 polymer ?
#
loop_
_entity_poly.entity_id
_entity_poly.type
_entity_poly.pdbx_seq_one_letter_code
_entity_poly.pdbx_strand_id
1 'polypeptide(L)'
;MEENGRKSTEIKSIKDFVKDGRIDDAVQLIALYLGDSTEDNYIDRLEDIIELLLSIHGGRIVLRFLIENIIIDIPSLLENLSKKDSVLRYTFLLLLKTICENECDLFLPYSEDLLNSEEPNVREADLQLLVYMAGGDNVIDDESLIKTIASKLADAKEFVVEKASQALKAIGKSSSSLVTKILTNYNKEISDLPEYEDLKNKISDILRSFVTLESIEEIVEAHEKKEDELVIEESEITGKELELRKKELEIKKKKLELKEKEKELEEKAIKEKQKVLKIKEELLEEETKLSKAEIAIIKLPKKKIPKKLIKAESLILDKELELKKKDLELKMKKLELEEKEKALEEMEILEKEKTLKIKEELIEKEKELSHVELELKQKMIEQKEKKILEEESKRVDKTLKGIEDSEDDNSNP
;
A
#
# COMPACT_ATOMS: atom_id res chain seq x y z
N MET A 1 16.89 -39.29 44.88
CA MET A 1 18.30 -39.69 44.64
C MET A 1 18.47 -40.45 43.33
N GLU A 2 17.55 -41.35 42.96
CA GLU A 2 17.61 -42.06 41.66
C GLU A 2 17.34 -41.15 40.45
N GLU A 3 16.44 -40.17 40.58
CA GLU A 3 16.06 -39.24 39.51
C GLU A 3 17.24 -38.35 39.04
N ASN A 4 18.00 -37.77 39.97
CA ASN A 4 19.21 -36.99 39.66
C ASN A 4 20.33 -37.85 39.05
N GLY A 5 20.43 -39.13 39.42
CA GLY A 5 21.40 -40.06 38.84
C GLY A 5 21.09 -40.38 37.37
N ARG A 6 19.79 -40.53 37.06
CA ARG A 6 19.28 -40.82 35.71
C ARG A 6 19.38 -39.61 34.78
N LYS A 7 18.98 -38.42 35.27
CA LYS A 7 19.14 -37.13 34.58
C LYS A 7 20.59 -36.90 34.15
N SER A 8 21.54 -37.16 35.06
CA SER A 8 22.97 -37.03 34.80
C SER A 8 23.51 -38.03 33.76
N THR A 9 22.94 -39.24 33.67
CA THR A 9 23.39 -40.26 32.70
C THR A 9 22.86 -39.99 31.29
N GLU A 10 21.62 -39.51 31.17
CA GLU A 10 20.99 -39.14 29.90
C GLU A 10 21.69 -37.92 29.29
N ILE A 11 21.88 -36.83 30.06
CA ILE A 11 22.62 -35.63 29.62
C ILE A 11 24.04 -35.98 29.16
N LYS A 12 24.73 -36.86 29.89
CA LYS A 12 26.08 -37.29 29.51
C LYS A 12 26.08 -38.05 28.18
N SER A 13 25.09 -38.93 27.97
CA SER A 13 24.97 -39.70 26.73
C SER A 13 24.66 -38.80 25.53
N ILE A 14 23.79 -37.81 25.70
CA ILE A 14 23.51 -36.78 24.68
C ILE A 14 24.81 -36.05 24.31
N LYS A 15 25.59 -35.63 25.32
CA LYS A 15 26.87 -34.95 25.12
C LYS A 15 27.86 -35.77 24.29
N ASP A 16 27.95 -37.06 24.57
CA ASP A 16 28.87 -37.96 23.89
C ASP A 16 28.42 -38.17 22.43
N PHE A 17 27.12 -38.36 22.16
CA PHE A 17 26.61 -38.47 20.79
C PHE A 17 26.83 -37.22 19.93
N VAL A 18 26.62 -36.02 20.49
CA VAL A 18 26.88 -34.77 19.75
C VAL A 18 28.35 -34.63 19.40
N LYS A 19 29.26 -34.96 20.32
CA LYS A 19 30.71 -34.91 20.09
C LYS A 19 31.18 -35.93 19.05
N ASP A 20 30.56 -37.10 19.02
CA ASP A 20 30.86 -38.16 18.06
C ASP A 20 30.22 -37.92 16.68
N GLY A 21 29.51 -36.79 16.49
CA GLY A 21 28.82 -36.46 15.25
C GLY A 21 27.55 -37.30 14.98
N ARG A 22 27.07 -38.02 15.99
CA ARG A 22 25.86 -38.87 15.92
C ARG A 22 24.61 -38.05 16.23
N ILE A 23 24.33 -37.09 15.34
CA ILE A 23 23.26 -36.09 15.54
C ILE A 23 21.88 -36.73 15.66
N ASP A 24 21.55 -37.71 14.81
CA ASP A 24 20.24 -38.38 14.85
C ASP A 24 19.97 -39.10 16.17
N ASP A 25 21.00 -39.77 16.72
CA ASP A 25 20.91 -40.46 18.02
C ASP A 25 20.75 -39.44 19.16
N ALA A 26 21.48 -38.32 19.09
CA ALA A 26 21.34 -37.23 20.05
C ALA A 26 19.93 -36.64 20.01
N VAL A 27 19.39 -36.36 18.82
CA VAL A 27 18.04 -35.80 18.64
C VAL A 27 16.97 -36.73 19.19
N GLN A 28 17.04 -38.04 18.91
CA GLN A 28 16.09 -39.00 19.46
C GLN A 28 16.14 -39.06 20.99
N LEU A 29 17.35 -39.06 21.56
CA LEU A 29 17.52 -39.10 23.01
C LEU A 29 17.05 -37.80 23.68
N ILE A 30 17.27 -36.65 23.03
CA ILE A 30 16.76 -35.35 23.49
C ILE A 30 15.23 -35.32 23.44
N ALA A 31 14.60 -35.82 22.36
CA ALA A 31 13.14 -35.88 22.29
C ALA A 31 12.54 -36.72 23.42
N LEU A 32 13.16 -37.86 23.74
CA LEU A 32 12.75 -38.70 24.88
C LEU A 32 12.97 -38.00 26.22
N TYR A 33 14.07 -37.25 26.36
CA TYR A 33 14.39 -36.50 27.58
C TYR A 33 13.41 -35.34 27.81
N LEU A 34 13.11 -34.56 26.77
CA LEU A 34 12.19 -33.44 26.85
C LEU A 34 10.75 -33.89 27.16
N GLY A 35 10.33 -35.03 26.61
CA GLY A 35 9.03 -35.62 26.90
C GLY A 35 7.86 -34.75 26.43
N ASP A 36 6.74 -34.80 27.16
CA ASP A 36 5.55 -33.99 26.87
C ASP A 36 5.76 -32.54 27.32
N SER A 37 5.45 -31.58 26.44
CA SER A 37 5.60 -30.14 26.70
C SER A 37 4.61 -29.59 27.74
N THR A 38 3.59 -30.36 28.09
CA THR A 38 2.61 -30.01 29.12
C THR A 38 3.02 -30.39 30.54
N GLU A 39 4.13 -31.12 30.71
CA GLU A 39 4.65 -31.49 32.04
C GLU A 39 5.27 -30.29 32.78
N ASP A 40 5.04 -30.20 34.09
CA ASP A 40 5.50 -29.07 34.93
C ASP A 40 7.02 -28.86 34.89
N ASN A 41 7.79 -29.93 34.69
CA ASN A 41 9.26 -29.90 34.62
C ASN A 41 9.81 -29.73 33.20
N TYR A 42 8.95 -29.53 32.19
CA TYR A 42 9.37 -29.39 30.80
C TYR A 42 10.36 -28.23 30.61
N ILE A 43 10.10 -27.08 31.22
CA ILE A 43 10.99 -25.90 31.12
C ILE A 43 12.36 -26.18 31.73
N ASP A 44 12.42 -26.86 32.89
CA ASP A 44 13.69 -27.23 33.52
C ASP A 44 14.49 -28.20 32.65
N ARG A 45 13.81 -29.18 32.01
CA ARG A 45 14.46 -30.12 31.08
C ARG A 45 14.92 -29.41 29.81
N LEU A 46 14.13 -28.47 29.31
CA LEU A 46 14.47 -27.66 28.14
C LEU A 46 15.71 -26.78 28.42
N GLU A 47 15.77 -26.15 29.60
CA GLU A 47 16.93 -25.40 30.06
C GLU A 47 18.19 -26.25 30.10
N ASP A 48 18.14 -27.44 30.70
CA ASP A 48 19.29 -28.36 30.73
C ASP A 48 19.81 -28.68 29.31
N ILE A 49 18.89 -28.93 28.36
CA ILE A 49 19.23 -29.29 26.98
C ILE A 49 19.82 -28.10 26.25
N ILE A 50 19.22 -26.92 26.37
CA ILE A 50 19.72 -25.69 25.74
C ILE A 50 21.11 -25.36 26.26
N GLU A 51 21.31 -25.37 27.59
CA GLU A 51 22.62 -25.10 28.20
C GLU A 51 23.67 -26.12 27.74
N LEU A 52 23.30 -27.42 27.71
CA LEU A 52 24.18 -28.48 27.22
C LEU A 52 24.60 -28.23 25.77
N LEU A 53 23.64 -28.01 24.87
CA LEU A 53 23.88 -27.85 23.43
C LEU A 53 24.70 -26.60 23.13
N LEU A 54 24.47 -25.50 23.85
CA LEU A 54 25.26 -24.28 23.70
C LEU A 54 26.71 -24.46 24.19
N SER A 55 26.95 -25.36 25.14
CA SER A 55 28.29 -25.63 25.69
C SER A 55 29.17 -26.54 24.83
N ILE A 56 28.64 -27.12 23.74
CA ILE A 56 29.35 -28.12 22.93
C ILE A 56 29.43 -27.75 21.45
N HIS A 57 30.59 -28.06 20.84
CA HIS A 57 30.78 -27.89 19.40
C HIS A 57 29.78 -28.76 18.63
N GLY A 58 29.08 -28.16 17.67
CA GLY A 58 28.00 -28.81 16.91
C GLY A 58 26.63 -28.80 17.59
N GLY A 59 26.51 -28.39 18.87
CA GLY A 59 25.22 -28.38 19.56
C GLY A 59 24.22 -27.36 19.00
N ARG A 60 24.71 -26.26 18.39
CA ARG A 60 23.87 -25.29 17.65
C ARG A 60 23.14 -25.94 16.46
N ILE A 61 23.82 -26.84 15.75
CA ILE A 61 23.23 -27.62 14.65
C ILE A 61 22.13 -28.53 15.20
N VAL A 62 22.40 -29.23 16.31
CA VAL A 62 21.41 -30.09 16.98
C VAL A 62 20.18 -29.29 17.40
N LEU A 63 20.38 -28.11 18.00
CA LEU A 63 19.29 -27.23 18.43
C LEU A 63 18.40 -26.82 17.26
N ARG A 64 19.02 -26.42 16.14
CA ARG A 64 18.28 -26.11 14.91
C ARG A 64 17.51 -27.31 14.38
N PHE A 65 18.12 -28.50 14.37
CA PHE A 65 17.44 -29.74 13.99
C PHE A 65 16.23 -30.07 14.88
N LEU A 66 16.35 -29.85 16.20
CA LEU A 66 15.23 -30.07 17.13
C LEU A 66 14.06 -29.14 16.83
N ILE A 67 14.33 -27.89 16.47
CA ILE A 67 13.30 -26.91 16.12
C ILE A 67 12.68 -27.22 14.76
N GLU A 68 13.50 -27.45 13.73
CA GLU A 68 13.04 -27.75 12.36
C GLU A 68 12.21 -29.05 12.28
N ASN A 69 12.48 -30.00 13.17
CA ASN A 69 11.70 -31.24 13.29
C ASN A 69 10.58 -31.15 14.34
N ILE A 70 10.26 -29.95 14.85
CA ILE A 70 9.15 -29.68 15.77
C ILE A 70 9.24 -30.53 17.05
N ILE A 71 10.46 -30.91 17.44
CA ILE A 71 10.72 -31.51 18.77
C ILE A 71 10.70 -30.38 19.81
N ILE A 72 11.24 -29.23 19.44
CA ILE A 72 11.07 -27.97 20.16
C ILE A 72 10.13 -27.10 19.32
N ASP A 73 8.87 -27.03 19.72
CA ASP A 73 7.86 -26.24 19.02
C ASP A 73 7.93 -24.76 19.45
N ILE A 74 8.41 -23.89 18.55
CA ILE A 74 8.56 -22.46 18.84
C ILE A 74 7.21 -21.78 19.18
N PRO A 75 6.11 -21.99 18.44
CA PRO A 75 4.80 -21.49 18.84
C PRO A 75 4.41 -21.85 20.28
N SER A 76 4.46 -23.13 20.67
CA SER A 76 4.17 -23.55 22.05
C SER A 76 5.11 -22.93 23.08
N LEU A 77 6.38 -22.72 22.72
CA LEU A 77 7.32 -21.97 23.56
C LEU A 77 6.85 -20.53 23.74
N LEU A 78 6.52 -19.83 22.66
CA LEU A 78 6.10 -18.43 22.67
C LEU A 78 4.76 -18.21 23.37
N GLU A 79 3.90 -19.22 23.53
CA GLU A 79 2.71 -19.12 24.38
C GLU A 79 3.06 -18.75 25.84
N ASN A 80 4.26 -19.13 26.32
CA ASN A 80 4.72 -18.79 27.67
C ASN A 80 4.97 -17.29 27.86
N LEU A 81 5.06 -16.50 26.79
CA LEU A 81 5.14 -15.04 26.85
C LEU A 81 3.83 -14.42 27.40
N SER A 82 2.71 -15.13 27.29
CA SER A 82 1.41 -14.68 27.81
C SER A 82 1.25 -14.85 29.32
N LYS A 83 2.22 -15.48 30.01
CA LYS A 83 2.15 -15.72 31.45
C LYS A 83 2.02 -14.40 32.22
N LYS A 84 1.01 -14.35 33.09
CA LYS A 84 0.74 -13.18 33.97
C LYS A 84 1.82 -12.99 35.03
N ASP A 85 2.42 -14.09 35.50
CA ASP A 85 3.54 -14.05 36.42
C ASP A 85 4.78 -13.50 35.70
N SER A 86 5.23 -12.32 36.12
CA SER A 86 6.37 -11.64 35.52
C SER A 86 7.68 -12.39 35.76
N VAL A 87 7.85 -13.06 36.91
CA VAL A 87 9.07 -13.82 37.20
C VAL A 87 9.18 -14.99 36.25
N LEU A 88 8.11 -15.77 36.10
CA LEU A 88 8.09 -16.91 35.17
C LEU A 88 8.31 -16.46 33.72
N ARG A 89 7.69 -15.35 33.32
CA ARG A 89 7.87 -14.78 31.97
C ARG A 89 9.31 -14.33 31.73
N TYR A 90 9.94 -13.61 32.67
CA TYR A 90 11.32 -13.16 32.51
C TYR A 90 12.33 -14.29 32.60
N THR A 91 12.13 -15.29 33.46
CA THR A 91 12.96 -16.51 33.46
C THR A 91 12.91 -17.19 32.10
N PHE A 92 11.73 -17.27 31.50
CA PHE A 92 11.56 -17.83 30.17
C PHE A 92 12.23 -16.98 29.06
N LEU A 93 12.09 -15.66 29.11
CA LEU A 93 12.81 -14.76 28.18
C LEU A 93 14.33 -14.92 28.28
N LEU A 94 14.86 -15.09 29.49
CA LEU A 94 16.29 -15.31 29.71
C LEU A 94 16.76 -16.66 29.16
N LEU A 95 15.93 -17.70 29.27
CA LEU A 95 16.20 -18.99 28.65
C LEU A 95 16.31 -18.86 27.12
N LEU A 96 15.39 -18.11 26.50
CA LEU A 96 15.37 -17.91 25.06
C LEU A 96 16.48 -16.99 24.56
N LYS A 97 17.00 -16.09 25.40
CA LYS A 97 17.97 -15.06 25.01
C LYS A 97 19.09 -15.59 24.12
N THR A 98 19.82 -16.60 24.59
CA THR A 98 20.99 -17.12 23.86
C THR A 98 20.59 -17.79 22.56
N ILE A 99 19.40 -18.38 22.49
CA ILE A 99 18.89 -18.95 21.24
C ILE A 99 18.54 -17.83 20.27
N CYS A 100 17.80 -16.82 20.72
CA CYS A 100 17.39 -15.70 19.88
C CYS A 100 18.57 -14.88 19.35
N GLU A 101 19.63 -14.69 20.14
CA GLU A 101 20.88 -14.03 19.71
C GLU A 101 21.58 -14.79 18.57
N ASN A 102 21.38 -16.11 18.48
CA ASN A 102 22.10 -16.98 17.56
C ASN A 102 21.24 -17.45 16.37
N GLU A 103 20.01 -17.87 16.60
CA GLU A 103 19.09 -18.43 15.62
C GLU A 103 17.84 -17.55 15.49
N CYS A 104 18.04 -16.24 15.28
CA CYS A 104 16.93 -15.29 15.21
C CYS A 104 15.95 -15.59 14.06
N ASP A 105 16.43 -16.19 12.96
CA ASP A 105 15.63 -16.58 11.79
C ASP A 105 14.49 -17.55 12.15
N LEU A 106 14.65 -18.31 13.24
CA LEU A 106 13.62 -19.23 13.72
C LEU A 106 12.48 -18.54 14.47
N PHE A 107 12.71 -17.35 15.02
CA PHE A 107 11.73 -16.61 15.85
C PHE A 107 11.09 -15.44 15.11
N LEU A 108 11.84 -14.75 14.24
CA LEU A 108 11.37 -13.59 13.47
C LEU A 108 10.02 -13.80 12.75
N PRO A 109 9.72 -14.98 12.15
CA PRO A 109 8.44 -15.21 11.48
C PRO A 109 7.20 -15.02 12.36
N TYR A 110 7.36 -15.09 13.68
CA TYR A 110 6.25 -14.98 14.64
C TYR A 110 6.10 -13.58 15.24
N SER A 111 7.10 -12.70 15.08
CA SER A 111 7.13 -11.43 15.81
C SER A 111 6.02 -10.46 15.40
N GLU A 112 5.68 -10.34 14.11
CA GLU A 112 4.59 -9.42 13.70
C GLU A 112 3.25 -9.78 14.35
N ASP A 113 2.91 -11.07 14.41
CA ASP A 113 1.69 -11.55 15.06
C ASP A 113 1.72 -11.27 16.56
N LEU A 114 2.85 -11.52 17.23
CA LEU A 114 3.03 -11.27 18.65
C LEU A 114 2.96 -9.78 19.00
N LEU A 115 3.55 -8.90 18.18
CA LEU A 115 3.46 -7.45 18.33
C LEU A 115 2.03 -6.93 18.13
N ASN A 116 1.18 -7.66 17.41
CA ASN A 116 -0.22 -7.32 17.19
C ASN A 116 -1.18 -7.98 18.18
N SER A 117 -0.66 -8.76 19.14
CA SER A 117 -1.45 -9.34 20.23
C SER A 117 -2.17 -8.28 21.05
N GLU A 118 -3.39 -8.58 21.50
CA GLU A 118 -4.17 -7.72 22.40
C GLU A 118 -3.50 -7.57 23.78
N GLU A 119 -2.78 -8.62 24.21
CA GLU A 119 -2.13 -8.69 25.52
C GLU A 119 -0.83 -7.87 25.56
N PRO A 120 -0.74 -6.79 26.35
CA PRO A 120 0.44 -5.94 26.37
C PRO A 120 1.71 -6.65 26.84
N ASN A 121 1.56 -7.66 27.71
CA ASN A 121 2.68 -8.49 28.17
C ASN A 121 3.31 -9.29 27.03
N VAL A 122 2.50 -9.76 26.08
CA VAL A 122 2.99 -10.52 24.92
C VAL A 122 3.77 -9.57 24.01
N ARG A 123 3.24 -8.38 23.74
CA ARG A 123 3.94 -7.34 22.96
C ARG A 123 5.27 -6.94 23.60
N GLU A 124 5.28 -6.68 24.91
CA GLU A 124 6.49 -6.34 25.67
C GLU A 124 7.54 -7.45 25.59
N ALA A 125 7.12 -8.70 25.75
CA ALA A 125 8.01 -9.84 25.75
C ALA A 125 8.60 -10.12 24.36
N ASP A 126 7.81 -10.00 23.29
CA ASP A 126 8.33 -10.12 21.92
C ASP A 126 9.29 -8.97 21.58
N LEU A 127 8.99 -7.73 21.98
CA LEU A 127 9.94 -6.62 21.86
C LEU A 127 11.26 -6.90 22.61
N GLN A 128 11.19 -7.56 23.77
CA GLN A 128 12.38 -7.97 24.49
C GLN A 128 13.16 -9.08 23.77
N LEU A 129 12.48 -10.01 23.10
CA LEU A 129 13.13 -11.01 22.24
C LEU A 129 13.82 -10.34 21.05
N LEU A 130 13.17 -9.38 20.39
CA LEU A 130 13.75 -8.61 19.28
C LEU A 130 14.99 -7.82 19.71
N VAL A 131 15.02 -7.30 20.95
CA VAL A 131 16.23 -6.69 21.52
C VAL A 131 17.37 -7.72 21.65
N TYR A 132 17.07 -8.96 22.06
CA TYR A 132 18.08 -10.02 22.12
C TYR A 132 18.58 -10.38 20.71
N MET A 133 17.67 -10.59 19.76
CA MET A 133 18.02 -10.91 18.37
C MET A 133 18.93 -9.83 17.75
N ALA A 134 18.58 -8.55 17.94
CA ALA A 134 19.38 -7.42 17.45
C ALA A 134 20.73 -7.25 18.18
N GLY A 135 20.87 -7.84 19.37
CA GLY A 135 22.14 -7.89 20.11
C GLY A 135 23.08 -9.01 19.67
N GLY A 136 22.59 -9.95 18.85
CA GLY A 136 23.37 -11.04 18.28
C GLY A 136 24.16 -10.66 17.03
N ASP A 137 24.64 -11.66 16.30
CA ASP A 137 25.45 -11.48 15.08
C ASP A 137 24.60 -11.19 13.83
N ASN A 138 23.28 -11.43 13.89
CA ASN A 138 22.37 -11.31 12.76
C ASN A 138 21.78 -9.90 12.64
N VAL A 139 21.56 -9.46 11.40
CA VAL A 139 20.96 -8.16 11.09
C VAL A 139 19.45 -8.34 10.88
N ILE A 140 18.65 -7.46 11.50
CA ILE A 140 17.21 -7.38 11.26
C ILE A 140 16.98 -6.28 10.22
N ASP A 141 16.60 -6.67 9.01
CA ASP A 141 16.40 -5.80 7.84
C ASP A 141 14.97 -5.84 7.27
N ASP A 142 14.04 -6.48 7.98
CA ASP A 142 12.62 -6.53 7.61
C ASP A 142 11.93 -5.17 7.82
N GLU A 143 11.65 -4.47 6.71
CA GLU A 143 10.98 -3.16 6.72
C GLU A 143 9.56 -3.22 7.31
N SER A 144 8.82 -4.33 7.14
CA SER A 144 7.46 -4.49 7.68
C SER A 144 7.50 -4.64 9.19
N LEU A 145 8.38 -5.50 9.69
CA LEU A 145 8.55 -5.72 11.11
C LEU A 145 8.99 -4.43 11.83
N ILE A 146 9.97 -3.71 11.28
CA ILE A 146 10.45 -2.45 11.88
C ILE A 146 9.35 -1.38 11.90
N LYS A 147 8.49 -1.30 10.87
CA LYS A 147 7.29 -0.44 10.89
C LYS A 147 6.32 -0.86 11.98
N THR A 148 6.09 -2.16 12.14
CA THR A 148 5.25 -2.69 13.22
C THR A 148 5.80 -2.31 14.58
N ILE A 149 7.11 -2.44 14.82
CA ILE A 149 7.75 -1.98 16.07
C ILE A 149 7.59 -0.47 16.25
N ALA A 150 7.83 0.34 15.21
CA ALA A 150 7.67 1.79 15.26
C ALA A 150 6.26 2.22 15.67
N SER A 151 5.23 1.53 15.18
CA SER A 151 3.85 1.78 15.58
C SER A 151 3.60 1.58 17.08
N LYS A 152 4.37 0.71 17.75
CA LYS A 152 4.26 0.46 19.20
C LYS A 152 4.86 1.56 20.06
N LEU A 153 5.52 2.57 19.47
CA LEU A 153 5.89 3.78 20.19
C LEU A 153 4.67 4.60 20.65
N ALA A 154 3.50 4.38 20.02
CA ALA A 154 2.22 4.96 20.38
C ALA A 154 1.32 4.00 21.19
N ASP A 155 1.86 2.92 21.75
CA ASP A 155 1.08 1.94 22.53
C ASP A 155 0.47 2.57 23.80
N ALA A 156 -0.70 2.08 24.20
CA ALA A 156 -1.40 2.54 25.40
C ALA A 156 -0.66 2.20 26.71
N LYS A 157 0.26 1.24 26.69
CA LYS A 157 1.07 0.84 27.86
C LYS A 157 2.49 1.35 27.75
N GLU A 158 2.91 2.14 28.74
CA GLU A 158 4.24 2.77 28.77
C GLU A 158 5.39 1.76 28.68
N PHE A 159 5.31 0.63 29.38
CA PHE A 159 6.35 -0.40 29.32
C PHE A 159 6.52 -1.03 27.92
N VAL A 160 5.46 -1.08 27.11
CA VAL A 160 5.54 -1.53 25.71
C VAL A 160 6.27 -0.48 24.88
N VAL A 161 5.95 0.80 25.08
CA VAL A 161 6.61 1.93 24.40
C VAL A 161 8.11 1.98 24.73
N GLU A 162 8.47 1.78 26.00
CA GLU A 162 9.88 1.71 26.44
C GLU A 162 10.63 0.58 25.75
N LYS A 163 10.03 -0.62 25.66
CA LYS A 163 10.65 -1.76 24.97
C LYS A 163 10.71 -1.58 23.47
N ALA A 164 9.70 -0.96 22.85
CA ALA A 164 9.74 -0.61 21.42
C ALA A 164 10.90 0.36 21.12
N SER A 165 11.10 1.36 21.99
CA SER A 165 12.27 2.23 21.91
C SER A 165 13.58 1.45 22.02
N GLN A 166 13.71 0.55 23.00
CA GLN A 166 14.91 -0.28 23.15
C GLN A 166 15.17 -1.16 21.92
N ALA A 167 14.14 -1.80 21.37
CA ALA A 167 14.23 -2.64 20.17
C ALA A 167 14.71 -1.83 18.96
N LEU A 168 14.09 -0.68 18.69
CA LEU A 168 14.49 0.20 17.57
C LEU A 168 15.92 0.72 17.73
N LYS A 169 16.35 1.04 18.96
CA LYS A 169 17.73 1.44 19.23
C LYS A 169 18.73 0.30 19.02
N ALA A 170 18.36 -0.93 19.37
CA ALA A 170 19.20 -2.09 19.14
C ALA A 170 19.32 -2.41 17.64
N ILE A 171 18.19 -2.49 16.94
CA ILE A 171 18.12 -2.74 15.49
C ILE A 171 18.81 -1.62 14.70
N GLY A 172 18.62 -0.36 15.10
CA GLY A 172 19.22 0.80 14.43
C GLY A 172 20.75 0.83 14.49
N LYS A 173 21.40 0.09 15.40
CA LYS A 173 22.86 -0.03 15.43
C LYS A 173 23.41 -0.87 14.28
N SER A 174 22.67 -1.89 13.83
CA SER A 174 23.05 -2.74 12.70
C SER A 174 22.39 -2.31 11.39
N SER A 175 21.19 -1.73 11.45
CA SER A 175 20.37 -1.32 10.30
C SER A 175 20.03 0.18 10.34
N SER A 176 21.01 1.05 10.53
CA SER A 176 20.80 2.49 10.76
C SER A 176 20.01 3.18 9.65
N SER A 177 20.37 2.95 8.39
CA SER A 177 19.74 3.60 7.23
C SER A 177 18.25 3.26 7.11
N LEU A 178 17.91 1.98 7.26
CA LEU A 178 16.54 1.48 7.19
C LEU A 178 15.69 2.01 8.35
N VAL A 179 16.17 1.90 9.59
CA VAL A 179 15.45 2.39 10.77
C VAL A 179 15.26 3.90 10.69
N THR A 180 16.27 4.67 10.25
CA THR A 180 16.15 6.12 10.09
C THR A 180 15.11 6.51 9.06
N LYS A 181 15.09 5.84 7.91
CA LYS A 181 14.07 6.04 6.86
C LYS A 181 12.66 5.79 7.41
N ILE A 182 12.46 4.67 8.08
CA ILE A 182 11.16 4.28 8.64
C ILE A 182 10.70 5.28 9.70
N LEU A 183 11.57 5.63 10.65
CA LEU A 183 11.22 6.56 11.73
C LEU A 183 10.99 7.99 11.22
N THR A 184 11.72 8.41 10.19
CA THR A 184 11.52 9.73 9.58
C THR A 184 10.19 9.80 8.83
N ASN A 185 9.82 8.75 8.09
CA ASN A 185 8.52 8.66 7.45
C ASN A 185 7.39 8.63 8.49
N TYR A 186 7.54 7.80 9.53
CA TYR A 186 6.58 7.73 10.62
C TYR A 186 6.41 9.09 11.33
N ASN A 187 7.50 9.82 11.56
CA ASN A 187 7.47 11.16 12.14
C ASN A 187 6.79 12.20 11.23
N LYS A 188 6.92 12.08 9.90
CA LYS A 188 6.21 12.91 8.92
C LYS A 188 4.71 12.63 8.90
N GLU A 189 4.30 11.36 9.02
CA GLU A 189 2.88 10.98 9.05
C GLU A 189 2.15 11.56 10.28
N ILE A 190 2.86 11.73 11.40
CA ILE A 190 2.31 12.30 12.64
C ILE A 190 2.67 13.78 12.84
N SER A 191 3.38 14.43 11.90
CA SER A 191 3.96 15.77 12.12
C SER A 191 2.91 16.85 12.36
N ASP A 192 1.73 16.67 11.78
CA ASP A 192 0.67 17.67 11.75
C ASP A 192 -0.24 17.63 12.98
N LEU A 193 -0.01 16.66 13.87
CA LEU A 193 -0.83 16.44 15.07
C LEU A 193 -0.05 16.89 16.33
N PRO A 194 -0.41 18.02 16.96
CA PRO A 194 0.29 18.53 18.16
C PRO A 194 0.14 17.60 19.39
N GLU A 195 -0.81 16.67 19.37
CA GLU A 195 -1.03 15.68 20.42
C GLU A 195 0.08 14.62 20.52
N TYR A 196 0.99 14.55 19.53
CA TYR A 196 2.06 13.56 19.45
C TYR A 196 3.46 14.12 19.72
N GLU A 197 3.58 15.29 20.36
CA GLU A 197 4.89 15.91 20.65
C GLU A 197 5.82 14.98 21.47
N ASP A 198 5.27 14.24 22.44
CA ASP A 198 6.01 13.25 23.22
C ASP A 198 6.54 12.09 22.35
N LEU A 199 5.78 11.69 21.34
CA LEU A 199 6.18 10.66 20.38
C LEU A 199 7.31 11.15 19.47
N LYS A 200 7.25 12.42 19.02
CA LYS A 200 8.32 13.05 18.23
C LYS A 200 9.63 13.14 19.01
N ASN A 201 9.55 13.47 20.29
CA ASN A 201 10.72 13.48 21.19
C ASN A 201 11.33 12.08 21.32
N LYS A 202 10.50 11.05 21.53
CA LYS A 202 10.95 9.65 21.58
C LYS A 202 11.62 9.19 20.28
N ILE A 203 11.04 9.52 19.12
CA ILE A 203 11.64 9.20 17.81
C ILE A 203 13.00 9.89 17.66
N SER A 204 13.07 11.17 18.02
CA SER A 204 14.32 11.93 17.98
C SER A 204 15.40 11.32 18.87
N ASP A 205 15.05 10.91 20.10
CA ASP A 205 15.96 10.25 21.03
C ASP A 205 16.44 8.88 20.53
N ILE A 206 15.57 8.15 19.83
CA ILE A 206 15.93 6.88 19.20
C ILE A 206 16.95 7.13 18.08
N LEU A 207 16.65 8.03 17.14
CA LEU A 207 17.56 8.37 16.03
C LEU A 207 18.93 8.84 16.56
N ARG A 208 18.95 9.70 17.57
CA ARG A 208 20.20 10.22 18.16
C ARG A 208 21.09 9.14 18.78
N SER A 209 20.54 7.98 19.11
CA SER A 209 21.27 6.94 19.84
C SER A 209 22.12 6.03 18.97
N PHE A 210 21.91 6.01 17.66
CA PHE A 210 22.67 5.16 16.72
C PHE A 210 23.05 5.86 15.40
N VAL A 211 22.52 7.04 15.11
CA VAL A 211 22.96 7.83 13.94
C VAL A 211 24.35 8.43 14.23
N THR A 212 25.34 7.99 13.47
CA THR A 212 26.73 8.46 13.45
C THR A 212 26.98 9.24 12.16
N LEU A 213 28.09 9.99 12.06
CA LEU A 213 28.42 10.74 10.84
C LEU A 213 28.52 9.83 9.61
N GLU A 214 29.03 8.61 9.78
CA GLU A 214 29.16 7.61 8.71
C GLU A 214 27.79 7.10 8.22
N SER A 215 26.82 6.89 9.12
CA SER A 215 25.47 6.47 8.69
C SER A 215 24.66 7.61 8.07
N ILE A 216 25.00 8.87 8.35
CA ILE A 216 24.42 10.03 7.65
C ILE A 216 24.88 10.07 6.19
N GLU A 217 26.17 9.82 5.91
CA GLU A 217 26.71 9.79 4.55
C GLU A 217 26.03 8.70 3.70
N GLU A 218 25.84 7.50 4.26
CA GLU A 218 25.15 6.39 3.57
C GLU A 218 23.67 6.72 3.28
N ILE A 219 23.00 7.43 4.18
CA ILE A 219 21.61 7.89 3.99
C ILE A 219 21.54 8.96 2.89
N VAL A 220 22.48 9.90 2.86
CA VAL A 220 22.54 10.96 1.85
C VAL A 220 22.79 10.36 0.46
N GLU A 221 23.74 9.45 0.32
CA GLU A 221 24.01 8.77 -0.95
C GLU A 221 22.81 7.93 -1.45
N ALA A 222 22.06 7.31 -0.53
CA ALA A 222 20.85 6.55 -0.89
C ALA A 222 19.67 7.46 -1.30
N HIS A 223 19.59 8.68 -0.75
CA HIS A 223 18.58 9.67 -1.10
C HIS A 223 18.88 10.30 -2.48
N GLU A 224 20.15 10.65 -2.75
CA GLU A 224 20.58 11.20 -4.03
C GLU A 224 20.33 10.23 -5.19
N LYS A 225 20.65 8.94 -5.03
CA LYS A 225 20.39 7.91 -6.06
C LYS A 225 18.90 7.74 -6.38
N LYS A 226 18.02 7.90 -5.39
CA LYS A 226 16.57 7.82 -5.58
C LYS A 226 15.98 9.08 -6.20
N GLU A 227 16.51 10.25 -5.88
CA GLU A 227 16.10 11.50 -6.55
C GLU A 227 16.49 11.46 -8.03
N ASP A 228 17.67 10.96 -8.37
CA ASP A 228 18.08 10.78 -9.77
C ASP A 228 17.18 9.79 -10.53
N GLU A 229 16.77 8.67 -9.90
CA GLU A 229 15.82 7.72 -10.53
C GLU A 229 14.41 8.31 -10.73
N LEU A 230 13.89 9.06 -9.75
CA LEU A 230 12.57 9.70 -9.84
C LEU A 230 12.54 10.82 -10.90
N VAL A 231 13.63 11.57 -11.04
CA VAL A 231 13.77 12.61 -12.08
C VAL A 231 13.80 11.99 -13.47
N ILE A 232 14.41 10.80 -13.63
CA ILE A 232 14.39 10.06 -14.90
C ILE A 232 12.97 9.57 -15.21
N GLU A 233 12.25 8.98 -14.24
CA GLU A 233 10.88 8.51 -14.45
C GLU A 233 9.89 9.64 -14.78
N GLU A 234 9.96 10.80 -14.11
CA GLU A 234 9.11 11.95 -14.43
C GLU A 234 9.36 12.49 -15.85
N SER A 235 10.61 12.48 -16.30
CA SER A 235 10.97 12.91 -17.65
C SER A 235 10.48 11.94 -18.74
N GLU A 236 10.44 10.64 -18.45
CA GLU A 236 9.88 9.64 -19.37
C GLU A 236 8.35 9.69 -19.42
N ILE A 237 7.69 9.90 -18.29
CA ILE A 237 6.22 9.98 -18.19
C ILE A 237 5.72 11.22 -18.94
N THR A 238 6.36 12.38 -18.75
CA THR A 238 6.03 13.61 -19.49
C THR A 238 6.26 13.48 -21.00
N GLY A 239 7.30 12.74 -21.41
CA GLY A 239 7.55 12.40 -22.82
C GLY A 239 6.44 11.54 -23.43
N LYS A 240 6.03 10.47 -22.75
CA LYS A 240 4.96 9.55 -23.19
C LYS A 240 3.59 10.25 -23.22
N GLU A 241 3.31 11.15 -22.28
CA GLU A 241 2.06 11.92 -22.24
C GLU A 241 1.95 12.92 -23.40
N LEU A 242 3.04 13.62 -23.74
CA LEU A 242 3.10 14.50 -24.91
C LEU A 242 2.92 13.74 -26.23
N GLU A 243 3.43 12.52 -26.32
CA GLU A 243 3.29 11.66 -27.49
C GLU A 243 1.85 11.15 -27.65
N LEU A 244 1.20 10.77 -26.55
CA LEU A 244 -0.22 10.40 -26.53
C LEU A 244 -1.13 11.57 -26.93
N ARG A 245 -0.89 12.78 -26.40
CA ARG A 245 -1.61 14.00 -26.80
C ARG A 245 -1.51 14.30 -28.30
N LYS A 246 -0.33 14.09 -28.90
CA LYS A 246 -0.13 14.23 -30.34
C LYS A 246 -0.93 13.19 -31.13
N LYS A 247 -0.91 11.93 -30.70
CA LYS A 247 -1.70 10.84 -31.33
C LYS A 247 -3.20 11.07 -31.21
N GLU A 248 -3.69 11.56 -30.07
CA GLU A 248 -5.11 11.91 -29.89
C GLU A 248 -5.56 13.06 -30.79
N LEU A 249 -4.74 14.11 -30.94
CA LEU A 249 -5.02 15.21 -31.86
C LEU A 249 -5.06 14.74 -33.32
N GLU A 250 -4.16 13.84 -33.71
CA GLU A 250 -4.16 13.26 -35.06
C GLU A 250 -5.40 12.39 -35.31
N ILE A 251 -5.84 11.61 -34.32
CA ILE A 251 -7.07 10.80 -34.38
C ILE A 251 -8.30 11.71 -34.47
N LYS A 252 -8.37 12.79 -33.68
CA LYS A 252 -9.47 13.79 -33.75
C LYS A 252 -9.55 14.43 -35.13
N LYS A 253 -8.40 14.77 -35.73
CA LYS A 253 -8.33 15.34 -37.08
C LYS A 253 -8.82 14.35 -38.16
N LYS A 254 -8.38 13.08 -38.09
CA LYS A 254 -8.86 12.03 -39.00
C LYS A 254 -10.35 11.74 -38.87
N LYS A 255 -10.91 11.78 -37.64
CA LYS A 255 -12.36 11.64 -37.40
C LYS A 255 -13.16 12.78 -38.01
N LEU A 256 -12.66 14.01 -37.96
CA LEU A 256 -13.31 15.17 -38.60
C LEU A 256 -13.33 15.07 -40.13
N GLU A 257 -12.20 14.67 -40.74
CA GLU A 257 -12.14 14.45 -42.19
C GLU A 257 -13.08 13.32 -42.66
N LEU A 258 -13.22 12.24 -41.87
CA LEU A 258 -14.16 11.17 -42.18
C LEU A 258 -15.62 11.65 -42.07
N LYS A 259 -15.97 12.46 -41.05
CA LYS A 259 -17.31 13.07 -40.92
C LYS A 259 -17.65 13.97 -42.11
N GLU A 260 -16.69 14.72 -42.63
CA GLU A 260 -16.92 15.56 -43.83
C GLU A 260 -17.14 14.70 -45.08
N LYS A 261 -16.35 13.64 -45.27
CA LYS A 261 -16.54 12.70 -46.39
C LYS A 261 -17.88 11.96 -46.33
N GLU A 262 -18.34 11.62 -45.12
CA GLU A 262 -19.62 10.95 -44.91
C GLU A 262 -20.80 11.87 -45.27
N LYS A 263 -20.76 13.15 -44.87
CA LYS A 263 -21.75 14.16 -45.29
C LYS A 263 -21.77 14.35 -46.81
N GLU A 264 -20.60 14.34 -47.46
CA GLU A 264 -20.50 14.50 -48.91
C GLU A 264 -21.09 13.29 -49.67
N LEU A 265 -20.93 12.09 -49.12
CA LEU A 265 -21.54 10.86 -49.64
C LEU A 265 -23.06 10.85 -49.41
N GLU A 266 -23.52 11.33 -48.26
CA GLU A 266 -24.94 11.44 -47.94
C GLU A 266 -25.65 12.42 -48.88
N GLU A 267 -25.04 13.56 -49.19
CA GLU A 267 -25.55 14.49 -50.21
C GLU A 267 -25.61 13.87 -51.61
N LYS A 268 -24.60 13.06 -52.00
CA LYS A 268 -24.60 12.34 -53.28
C LYS A 268 -25.71 11.29 -53.33
N ALA A 269 -25.91 10.55 -52.24
CA ALA A 269 -26.98 9.56 -52.12
C ALA A 269 -28.38 10.21 -52.15
N ILE A 270 -28.55 11.38 -51.53
CA ILE A 270 -29.81 12.15 -51.59
C ILE A 270 -30.10 12.62 -53.01
N LYS A 271 -29.08 13.12 -53.73
CA LYS A 271 -29.22 13.54 -55.13
C LYS A 271 -29.56 12.37 -56.06
N GLU A 272 -28.99 11.19 -55.85
CA GLU A 272 -29.37 9.98 -56.60
C GLU A 272 -30.78 9.51 -56.27
N LYS A 273 -31.17 9.47 -54.99
CA LYS A 273 -32.54 9.14 -54.59
C LYS A 273 -33.57 10.08 -55.20
N GLN A 274 -33.26 11.37 -55.30
CA GLN A 274 -34.12 12.36 -55.99
C GLN A 274 -34.23 12.09 -57.49
N LYS A 275 -33.15 11.67 -58.16
CA LYS A 275 -33.20 11.29 -59.58
C LYS A 275 -34.05 10.02 -59.79
N VAL A 276 -33.90 9.03 -58.93
CA VAL A 276 -34.70 7.78 -58.98
C VAL A 276 -36.18 8.06 -58.72
N LEU A 277 -36.50 8.97 -57.79
CA LEU A 277 -37.88 9.40 -57.53
C LEU A 277 -38.50 10.09 -58.75
N LYS A 278 -37.76 10.99 -59.44
CA LYS A 278 -38.24 11.62 -60.68
C LYS A 278 -38.51 10.61 -61.79
N ILE A 279 -37.63 9.62 -61.96
CA ILE A 279 -37.83 8.54 -62.94
C ILE A 279 -39.05 7.68 -62.58
N LYS A 280 -39.29 7.43 -61.28
CA LYS A 280 -40.50 6.72 -60.83
C LYS A 280 -41.78 7.53 -61.05
N GLU A 281 -41.74 8.85 -60.88
CA GLU A 281 -42.87 9.73 -61.19
C GLU A 281 -43.18 9.75 -62.70
N GLU A 282 -42.15 9.82 -63.55
CA GLU A 282 -42.30 9.75 -65.02
C GLU A 282 -42.87 8.39 -65.48
N LEU A 283 -42.41 7.28 -64.88
CA LEU A 283 -42.95 5.94 -65.15
C LEU A 283 -44.42 5.79 -64.69
N LEU A 284 -44.79 6.40 -63.56
CA LEU A 284 -46.18 6.41 -63.09
C LEU A 284 -47.10 7.24 -64.01
N GLU A 285 -46.58 8.33 -64.57
CA GLU A 285 -47.29 9.11 -65.59
C GLU A 285 -47.45 8.33 -66.92
N GLU A 286 -46.48 7.49 -67.29
CA GLU A 286 -46.60 6.60 -68.45
C GLU A 286 -47.57 5.44 -68.19
N GLU A 287 -47.54 4.82 -67.02
CA GLU A 287 -48.50 3.77 -66.63
C GLU A 287 -49.93 4.30 -66.56
N THR A 288 -50.15 5.54 -66.12
CA THR A 288 -51.48 6.17 -66.12
C THR A 288 -51.94 6.57 -67.53
N LYS A 289 -51.03 6.82 -68.47
CA LYS A 289 -51.33 7.01 -69.90
C LYS A 289 -51.65 5.67 -70.60
N LEU A 290 -50.93 4.60 -70.27
CA LEU A 290 -51.19 3.23 -70.74
C LEU A 290 -52.50 2.66 -70.19
N SER A 291 -52.80 2.89 -68.90
CA SER A 291 -54.06 2.49 -68.27
C SER A 291 -55.30 3.13 -68.92
N LYS A 292 -55.20 4.37 -69.42
CA LYS A 292 -56.28 5.02 -70.18
C LYS A 292 -56.39 4.51 -71.62
N ALA A 293 -55.30 4.01 -72.22
CA ALA A 293 -55.28 3.47 -73.57
C ALA A 293 -55.74 2.00 -73.64
N GLU A 294 -55.48 1.20 -72.60
CA GLU A 294 -55.81 -0.23 -72.55
C GLU A 294 -57.30 -0.52 -72.25
N ILE A 295 -58.06 0.44 -71.73
CA ILE A 295 -59.52 0.28 -71.50
C ILE A 295 -60.32 0.30 -72.82
N ALA A 296 -59.73 0.75 -73.93
CA ALA A 296 -60.44 0.85 -75.20
C ALA A 296 -60.38 -0.41 -76.08
N ILE A 297 -59.55 -1.42 -75.79
CA ILE A 297 -59.29 -2.50 -76.74
C ILE A 297 -59.26 -3.88 -76.05
N ILE A 298 -60.39 -4.57 -76.21
CA ILE A 298 -60.59 -6.04 -76.32
C ILE A 298 -61.19 -6.78 -75.12
N LYS A 299 -62.45 -7.16 -75.38
CA LYS A 299 -63.26 -8.24 -74.82
C LYS A 299 -62.56 -9.61 -74.91
N LEU A 300 -62.35 -10.26 -73.74
CA LEU A 300 -62.56 -11.69 -73.36
C LEU A 300 -61.92 -12.82 -74.21
N PRO A 301 -61.50 -13.99 -73.62
CA PRO A 301 -62.30 -14.75 -72.64
C PRO A 301 -61.55 -15.40 -71.45
N LYS A 302 -62.37 -15.71 -70.45
CA LYS A 302 -62.09 -16.38 -69.17
C LYS A 302 -61.32 -17.71 -69.33
N LYS A 303 -60.13 -17.80 -68.73
CA LYS A 303 -59.62 -19.05 -68.13
C LYS A 303 -59.71 -18.92 -66.62
N LYS A 304 -60.42 -19.88 -66.00
CA LYS A 304 -60.74 -19.93 -64.56
C LYS A 304 -59.45 -20.07 -63.74
N ILE A 305 -58.94 -18.97 -63.20
CA ILE A 305 -58.01 -18.99 -62.07
C ILE A 305 -58.86 -19.35 -60.82
N PRO A 306 -58.50 -20.38 -60.04
CA PRO A 306 -59.27 -20.76 -58.87
C PRO A 306 -59.41 -19.56 -57.91
N LYS A 307 -60.64 -19.25 -57.44
CA LYS A 307 -60.91 -18.19 -56.44
C LYS A 307 -60.05 -18.27 -55.16
N LYS A 308 -59.40 -19.43 -54.91
CA LYS A 308 -58.44 -19.63 -53.82
C LYS A 308 -57.08 -18.95 -54.05
N LEU A 309 -56.59 -18.84 -55.28
CA LEU A 309 -55.29 -18.21 -55.58
C LEU A 309 -55.35 -16.68 -55.46
N ILE A 310 -56.42 -16.05 -55.95
CA ILE A 310 -56.59 -14.59 -55.89
C ILE A 310 -56.69 -14.09 -54.43
N LYS A 311 -57.37 -14.87 -53.57
CA LYS A 311 -57.44 -14.58 -52.12
C LYS A 311 -56.11 -14.82 -51.41
N ALA A 312 -55.32 -15.78 -51.86
CA ALA A 312 -54.01 -16.07 -51.27
C ALA A 312 -53.00 -14.97 -51.63
N GLU A 313 -52.98 -14.50 -52.88
CA GLU A 313 -52.13 -13.37 -53.31
C GLU A 313 -52.48 -12.07 -52.58
N SER A 314 -53.77 -11.74 -52.42
CA SER A 314 -54.16 -10.54 -51.67
C SER A 314 -53.75 -10.62 -50.18
N LEU A 315 -53.90 -11.80 -49.56
CA LEU A 315 -53.45 -12.04 -48.18
C LEU A 315 -51.92 -11.98 -48.02
N ILE A 316 -51.17 -12.39 -49.04
CA ILE A 316 -49.71 -12.28 -49.06
C ILE A 316 -49.31 -10.81 -49.18
N LEU A 317 -49.97 -10.06 -50.06
CA LEU A 317 -49.72 -8.63 -50.26
C LEU A 317 -50.02 -7.82 -48.98
N ASP A 318 -51.13 -8.11 -48.31
CA ASP A 318 -51.52 -7.47 -47.05
C ASP A 318 -50.51 -7.74 -45.93
N LYS A 319 -50.03 -8.99 -45.82
CA LYS A 319 -48.99 -9.37 -44.85
C LYS A 319 -47.64 -8.72 -45.16
N GLU A 320 -47.30 -8.57 -46.44
CA GLU A 320 -46.06 -7.91 -46.85
C GLU A 320 -46.10 -6.40 -46.57
N LEU A 321 -47.25 -5.75 -46.78
CA LEU A 321 -47.48 -4.36 -46.38
C LEU A 321 -47.43 -4.19 -44.86
N GLU A 322 -47.98 -5.14 -44.09
CA GLU A 322 -47.92 -5.12 -42.63
C GLU A 322 -46.47 -5.30 -42.10
N LEU A 323 -45.70 -6.20 -42.72
CA LEU A 323 -44.27 -6.37 -42.44
C LEU A 323 -43.47 -5.09 -42.71
N LYS A 324 -43.71 -4.42 -43.84
CA LYS A 324 -43.04 -3.15 -44.15
C LYS A 324 -43.39 -2.03 -43.16
N LYS A 325 -44.64 -1.98 -42.68
CA LYS A 325 -45.04 -1.03 -41.63
C LYS A 325 -44.34 -1.31 -40.30
N LYS A 326 -44.27 -2.57 -39.88
CA LYS A 326 -43.55 -2.98 -38.66
C LYS A 326 -42.05 -2.71 -38.76
N ASP A 327 -41.45 -2.91 -39.93
CA ASP A 327 -40.04 -2.65 -40.16
C ASP A 327 -39.71 -1.14 -40.12
N LEU A 328 -40.61 -0.29 -40.62
CA LEU A 328 -40.51 1.17 -40.48
C LEU A 328 -40.68 1.62 -39.02
N GLU A 329 -41.63 1.03 -38.29
CA GLU A 329 -41.84 1.33 -36.86
C GLU A 329 -40.62 0.95 -36.01
N LEU A 330 -40.01 -0.21 -36.30
CA LEU A 330 -38.77 -0.65 -35.65
C LEU A 330 -37.61 0.31 -35.95
N LYS A 331 -37.48 0.79 -37.19
CA LYS A 331 -36.46 1.79 -37.56
C LYS A 331 -36.65 3.11 -36.82
N MET A 332 -37.88 3.58 -36.69
CA MET A 332 -38.19 4.79 -35.91
C MET A 332 -37.84 4.63 -34.43
N LYS A 333 -38.24 3.50 -33.81
CA LYS A 333 -37.91 3.22 -32.40
C LYS A 333 -36.40 3.09 -32.16
N LYS A 334 -35.66 2.55 -33.13
CA LYS A 334 -34.20 2.45 -33.05
C LYS A 334 -33.53 3.83 -33.08
N LEU A 335 -33.99 4.74 -33.95
CA LEU A 335 -33.50 6.11 -34.01
C LEU A 335 -33.83 6.89 -32.72
N GLU A 336 -35.04 6.71 -32.17
CA GLU A 336 -35.43 7.35 -30.91
C GLU A 336 -34.58 6.86 -29.72
N LEU A 337 -34.21 5.58 -29.70
CA LEU A 337 -33.28 5.04 -28.69
C LEU A 337 -31.88 5.62 -28.84
N GLU A 338 -31.38 5.74 -30.07
CA GLU A 338 -30.06 6.31 -30.34
C GLU A 338 -29.97 7.80 -29.94
N GLU A 339 -31.04 8.56 -30.14
CA GLU A 339 -31.11 9.96 -29.67
C GLU A 339 -31.13 10.06 -28.14
N LYS A 340 -31.87 9.17 -27.45
CA LYS A 340 -31.89 9.13 -25.98
C LYS A 340 -30.55 8.72 -25.39
N GLU A 341 -29.83 7.80 -26.02
CA GLU A 341 -28.50 7.36 -25.60
C GLU A 341 -27.49 8.52 -25.74
N LYS A 342 -27.49 9.24 -26.86
CA LYS A 342 -26.65 10.44 -27.04
C LYS A 342 -26.97 11.54 -26.04
N ALA A 343 -28.25 11.78 -25.73
CA ALA A 343 -28.64 12.76 -24.72
C ALA A 343 -28.15 12.39 -23.31
N LEU A 344 -28.13 11.09 -22.97
CA LEU A 344 -27.57 10.60 -21.70
C LEU A 344 -26.05 10.78 -21.64
N GLU A 345 -25.34 10.44 -22.72
CA GLU A 345 -23.89 10.67 -22.81
C GLU A 345 -23.54 12.16 -22.65
N GLU A 346 -24.30 13.06 -23.28
CA GLU A 346 -24.11 14.51 -23.13
C GLU A 346 -24.33 14.98 -21.69
N MET A 347 -25.34 14.47 -20.99
CA MET A 347 -25.55 14.80 -19.57
C MET A 347 -24.42 14.30 -18.68
N GLU A 348 -23.91 13.09 -18.92
CA GLU A 348 -22.81 12.52 -18.13
C GLU A 348 -21.51 13.32 -18.31
N ILE A 349 -21.24 13.79 -19.54
CA ILE A 349 -20.09 14.66 -19.83
C ILE A 349 -20.24 15.99 -19.08
N LEU A 350 -21.44 16.59 -19.09
CA LEU A 350 -21.71 17.86 -18.42
C LEU A 350 -21.58 17.75 -16.89
N GLU A 351 -21.95 16.61 -16.31
CA GLU A 351 -21.78 16.33 -14.90
C GLU A 351 -20.29 16.18 -14.53
N LYS A 352 -19.52 15.42 -15.34
CA LYS A 352 -18.07 15.29 -15.17
C LYS A 352 -17.35 16.64 -15.25
N GLU A 353 -17.74 17.51 -16.18
CA GLU A 353 -17.19 18.86 -16.28
C GLU A 353 -17.47 19.72 -15.05
N LYS A 354 -18.68 19.62 -14.46
CA LYS A 354 -19.01 20.33 -13.21
C LYS A 354 -18.18 19.80 -12.04
N THR A 355 -18.02 18.49 -11.92
CA THR A 355 -17.19 17.90 -10.87
C THR A 355 -15.73 18.32 -11.00
N LEU A 356 -15.20 18.39 -12.24
CA LEU A 356 -13.84 18.86 -12.48
C LEU A 356 -13.65 20.33 -12.08
N LYS A 357 -14.58 21.21 -12.43
CA LYS A 357 -14.52 22.62 -12.01
C LYS A 357 -14.51 22.80 -10.50
N ILE A 358 -15.30 22.01 -9.77
CA ILE A 358 -15.30 22.03 -8.30
C ILE A 358 -13.94 21.56 -7.75
N LYS A 359 -13.35 20.53 -8.34
CA LYS A 359 -12.02 20.04 -7.94
C LYS A 359 -10.94 21.10 -8.19
N GLU A 360 -10.97 21.78 -9.33
CA GLU A 360 -10.05 22.86 -9.65
C GLU A 360 -10.17 24.02 -8.64
N GLU A 361 -11.40 24.43 -8.29
CA GLU A 361 -11.63 25.49 -7.30
C GLU A 361 -11.14 25.09 -5.89
N LEU A 362 -11.29 23.82 -5.50
CA LEU A 362 -10.78 23.33 -4.22
C LEU A 362 -9.25 23.35 -4.17
N ILE A 363 -8.58 22.95 -5.27
CA ILE A 363 -7.11 22.99 -5.37
C ILE A 363 -6.61 24.44 -5.29
N GLU A 364 -7.31 25.40 -5.90
CA GLU A 364 -6.96 26.81 -5.82
C GLU A 364 -7.07 27.35 -4.39
N LYS A 365 -8.18 27.03 -3.68
CA LYS A 365 -8.36 27.40 -2.27
C LYS A 365 -7.33 26.75 -1.34
N GLU A 366 -6.95 25.50 -1.60
CA GLU A 366 -5.93 24.80 -0.83
C GLU A 366 -4.55 25.48 -0.98
N LYS A 367 -4.21 25.94 -2.19
CA LYS A 367 -3.00 26.73 -2.44
C LYS A 367 -3.02 28.08 -1.74
N GLU A 368 -4.15 28.79 -1.79
CA GLU A 368 -4.31 30.05 -1.06
C GLU A 368 -4.15 29.86 0.45
N LEU A 369 -4.77 28.82 1.01
CA LEU A 369 -4.69 28.52 2.44
C LEU A 369 -3.25 28.16 2.85
N SER A 370 -2.57 27.34 2.05
CA SER A 370 -1.15 27.00 2.24
C SER A 370 -0.26 28.26 2.24
N HIS A 371 -0.55 29.22 1.36
CA HIS A 371 0.20 30.48 1.30
C HIS A 371 -0.03 31.35 2.55
N VAL A 372 -1.28 31.45 3.02
CA VAL A 372 -1.63 32.18 4.24
C VAL A 372 -0.98 31.54 5.48
N GLU A 373 -0.93 30.21 5.55
CA GLU A 373 -0.27 29.51 6.65
C GLU A 373 1.24 29.77 6.69
N LEU A 374 1.90 29.78 5.53
CA LEU A 374 3.32 30.12 5.43
C LEU A 374 3.58 31.57 5.89
N GLU A 375 2.74 32.52 5.47
CA GLU A 375 2.82 33.93 5.91
C GLU A 375 2.65 34.06 7.43
N LEU A 376 1.71 33.32 8.03
CA LEU A 376 1.50 33.33 9.48
C LEU A 376 2.69 32.75 10.24
N LYS A 377 3.24 31.61 9.76
CA LYS A 377 4.46 31.02 10.33
C LYS A 377 5.63 32.00 10.28
N GLN A 378 5.81 32.71 9.16
CA GLN A 378 6.86 33.71 9.01
C GLN A 378 6.70 34.88 9.99
N LYS A 379 5.48 35.42 10.13
CA LYS A 379 5.19 36.48 11.12
C LYS A 379 5.46 36.02 12.56
N MET A 380 5.15 34.77 12.89
CA MET A 380 5.45 34.21 14.22
C MET A 380 6.96 34.10 14.48
N ILE A 381 7.74 33.70 13.47
CA ILE A 381 9.21 33.63 13.57
C ILE A 381 9.77 35.04 13.81
N GLU A 382 9.37 36.03 13.00
CA GLU A 382 9.83 37.42 13.16
C GLU A 382 9.51 37.99 14.55
N GLN A 383 8.34 37.67 15.11
CA GLN A 383 7.98 38.08 16.47
C GLN A 383 8.85 37.41 17.53
N LYS A 384 9.19 36.12 17.37
CA LYS A 384 10.10 35.41 18.27
C LYS A 384 11.51 35.99 18.19
N GLU A 385 12.01 36.27 16.99
CA GLU A 385 13.33 36.88 16.79
C GLU A 385 13.42 38.26 17.45
N LYS A 386 12.40 39.12 17.28
CA LYS A 386 12.35 40.43 17.96
C LYS A 386 12.42 40.31 19.48
N LYS A 387 11.67 39.35 20.07
CA LYS A 387 11.71 39.10 21.52
C LYS A 387 13.09 38.66 21.98
N ILE A 388 13.74 37.75 21.25
CA ILE A 388 15.10 37.30 21.56
C ILE A 388 16.08 38.47 21.50
N LEU A 389 15.98 39.31 20.47
CA LEU A 389 16.85 40.48 20.30
C LEU A 389 16.67 41.50 21.44
N GLU A 390 15.44 41.75 21.87
CA GLU A 390 15.15 42.61 23.03
C GLU A 390 15.69 42.03 24.34
N GLU A 391 15.58 40.71 24.53
CA GLU A 391 16.11 40.03 25.71
C GLU A 391 17.64 40.06 25.75
N GLU A 392 18.30 39.82 24.62
CA GLU A 392 19.76 39.93 24.49
C GLU A 392 20.24 41.36 24.72
N SER A 393 19.57 42.37 24.15
CA SER A 393 19.90 43.77 24.43
C SER A 393 19.81 44.10 25.93
N LYS A 394 18.77 43.60 26.62
CA LYS A 394 18.63 43.77 28.07
C LYS A 394 19.72 43.04 28.86
N ARG A 395 20.23 41.91 28.38
CA ARG A 395 21.36 41.21 29.00
C ARG A 395 22.64 42.01 28.84
N VAL A 396 22.92 42.47 27.61
CA VAL A 396 24.09 43.31 27.30
C VAL A 396 24.11 44.57 28.14
N ASP A 397 22.98 45.29 28.24
CA ASP A 397 22.86 46.49 29.07
C ASP A 397 23.12 46.20 30.56
N LYS A 398 22.67 45.06 31.08
CA LYS A 398 22.94 44.64 32.46
C LYS A 398 24.42 44.34 32.67
N THR A 399 25.07 43.65 31.74
CA THR A 399 26.52 43.38 31.82
C THR A 399 27.35 44.64 31.70
N LEU A 400 26.97 45.59 30.83
CA LEU A 400 27.67 46.87 30.69
C LEU A 400 27.56 47.71 31.98
N LYS A 401 26.36 47.82 32.56
CA LYS A 401 26.18 48.49 33.86
C LYS A 401 26.99 47.85 34.98
N GLY A 402 27.04 46.52 35.04
CA GLY A 402 27.86 45.83 36.03
C GLY A 402 29.36 46.06 35.84
N ILE A 403 29.82 46.37 34.63
CA ILE A 403 31.22 46.75 34.35
C ILE A 403 31.47 48.21 34.75
N GLU A 404 30.58 49.14 34.39
CA GLU A 404 30.66 50.56 34.81
C GLU A 404 30.69 50.70 36.33
N ASP A 405 29.81 49.99 37.04
CA ASP A 405 29.78 49.96 38.51
C ASP A 405 31.09 49.41 39.12
N SER A 406 31.82 48.56 38.39
CA SER A 406 33.10 47.98 38.84
C SER A 406 34.34 48.81 38.49
N GLU A 407 34.22 49.74 37.53
CA GLU A 407 35.27 50.70 37.17
C GLU A 407 35.24 51.95 38.07
N ASP A 408 34.05 52.36 38.53
CA ASP A 408 33.88 53.46 39.50
C ASP A 408 34.39 53.09 40.91
N ASP A 409 34.33 51.81 41.30
CA ASP A 409 34.89 51.32 42.58
C ASP A 409 36.43 51.17 42.56
N ASN A 410 37.06 51.14 41.38
CA ASN A 410 38.52 51.03 41.22
C ASN A 410 39.22 52.36 40.90
N SER A 411 38.49 53.47 40.80
CA SER A 411 39.02 54.78 40.41
C SER A 411 39.01 55.83 41.54
N ASN A 412 38.79 55.42 42.79
CA ASN A 412 38.98 56.28 43.97
C ASN A 412 40.29 55.91 44.69
N PRO A 413 41.38 56.71 44.56
CA PRO A 413 42.68 56.43 45.16
C PRO A 413 42.73 56.56 46.69
#